data_AF-A0A3D5E2W2-F1
#
_entry.id   AF-A0A3D5E2W2-F1
#
_cell.length_a   1.000
_cell.length_b   1.000
_cell.length_c   1.000
_cell.angle_alpha   90.00
_cell.angle_beta   90.00
_cell.angle_gamma   90.00
#
_symmetry.space_group_name_H-M   'P 1'
#
loop_
_entity.id
_entity.type
_entity.pdbx_description
1 polymer ?
#
loop_
_entity_poly.entity_id
_entity_poly.type
_entity_poly.pdbx_seq_one_letter_code
_entity_poly.pdbx_strand_id
1 'polypeptide(L)'
;HDNPQLSSKTLFATHYHELLGLEHKLSRVKNYNVSVSDTGESLVFTHNIIPGGANRSYGVHVAQLAGLPKQIIENAYDLLINLEHSTHSPKLPEKDLPQENNNTDKEKDKIKIIDKLDLDSISPLEALQILYKLKQD
;
A
#
# COMPACT_ATOMS: atom_id res chain seq x y z
N HIS A 1 -27.61 -4.29 14.24
CA HIS A 1 -27.73 -4.86 12.88
C HIS A 1 -28.56 -6.14 12.93
N ASP A 2 -28.16 -7.10 13.78
CA ASP A 2 -28.75 -8.44 13.86
C ASP A 2 -30.07 -8.53 14.65
N ASN A 3 -30.40 -7.49 15.42
CA ASN A 3 -31.71 -7.40 16.06
C ASN A 3 -32.69 -6.70 15.09
N PRO A 4 -33.67 -7.41 14.51
CA PRO A 4 -34.58 -6.84 13.52
C PRO A 4 -35.50 -5.76 14.11
N GLN A 5 -35.76 -5.78 15.43
CA GLN A 5 -36.57 -4.75 16.10
C GLN A 5 -35.76 -3.49 16.44
N LEU A 6 -34.42 -3.56 16.42
CA LEU A 6 -33.54 -2.43 16.76
C LEU A 6 -32.72 -2.02 15.53
N SER A 7 -33.21 -0.96 14.88
CA SER A 7 -32.68 -0.44 13.62
C SER A 7 -32.25 1.03 13.74
N SER A 8 -31.52 1.37 14.81
CA SER A 8 -31.02 2.73 15.03
C SER A 8 -30.17 3.22 13.86
N LYS A 9 -30.29 4.51 13.56
CA LYS A 9 -29.35 5.20 12.68
C LYS A 9 -28.04 5.40 13.45
N THR A 10 -26.93 4.99 12.87
CA THR A 10 -25.61 5.07 13.49
C THR A 10 -24.63 5.66 12.49
N LEU A 11 -23.86 6.64 12.94
CA LEU A 11 -22.69 7.14 12.23
C LEU A 11 -21.46 6.72 13.05
N PHE A 12 -20.50 6.09 12.39
CA PHE A 12 -19.32 5.55 13.04
C PHE A 12 -18.08 6.10 12.34
N ALA A 13 -17.46 7.12 12.92
CA ALA A 13 -16.21 7.69 12.43
C ALA A 13 -15.02 6.89 13.00
N THR A 14 -14.15 6.41 12.12
CA THR A 14 -13.03 5.53 12.50
C THR A 14 -11.81 5.72 11.59
N HIS A 15 -10.64 5.34 12.09
CA HIS A 15 -9.38 5.28 11.34
C HIS A 15 -8.95 3.82 11.04
N TYR A 16 -9.73 2.82 11.49
CA TYR A 16 -9.46 1.41 11.22
C TYR A 16 -9.94 1.00 9.84
N HIS A 17 -9.00 0.70 8.93
CA HIS A 17 -9.30 0.32 7.55
C HIS A 17 -9.89 -1.10 7.45
N GLU A 18 -9.58 -1.96 8.41
CA GLU A 18 -10.06 -3.35 8.49
C GLU A 18 -11.58 -3.43 8.62
N LEU A 19 -12.22 -2.38 9.15
CA LEU A 19 -13.67 -2.29 9.29
C LEU A 19 -14.39 -2.03 7.96
N LEU A 20 -13.70 -1.59 6.90
CA LEU A 20 -14.31 -1.42 5.59
C LEU A 20 -14.93 -2.73 5.08
N GLY A 21 -14.32 -3.87 5.41
CA GLY A 21 -14.83 -5.19 5.07
C GLY A 21 -16.19 -5.54 5.69
N LEU A 22 -16.67 -4.79 6.69
CA LEU A 22 -17.99 -5.01 7.29
C LEU A 22 -19.14 -4.73 6.33
N GLU A 23 -18.97 -3.84 5.36
CA GLU A 23 -19.99 -3.58 4.33
C GLU A 23 -20.30 -4.83 3.49
N HIS A 24 -19.34 -5.75 3.33
CA HIS A 24 -19.58 -7.02 2.63
C HIS A 24 -20.29 -8.06 3.51
N LYS A 25 -20.23 -7.93 4.83
CA LYS A 25 -20.81 -8.89 5.79
C LYS A 25 -22.20 -8.46 6.27
N LEU A 26 -22.44 -7.15 6.35
CA LEU A 26 -23.63 -6.57 6.98
C LEU A 26 -24.41 -5.72 5.96
N SER A 27 -25.60 -6.17 5.58
CA SER A 27 -26.43 -5.59 4.50
C SER A 27 -26.82 -4.12 4.65
N ARG A 28 -26.73 -3.59 5.87
CA ARG A 28 -27.16 -2.23 6.25
C ARG A 28 -25.98 -1.31 6.56
N VAL A 29 -24.76 -1.82 6.43
CA VAL A 29 -23.54 -1.02 6.60
C VAL A 29 -23.15 -0.49 5.23
N LYS A 30 -22.77 0.79 5.19
CA LYS A 30 -22.28 1.50 4.01
C LYS A 30 -21.06 2.30 4.42
N ASN A 31 -19.96 2.13 3.71
CA ASN A 31 -18.76 2.90 3.95
C ASN A 31 -18.84 4.26 3.24
N TYR A 32 -18.36 5.27 3.94
CA TYR A 32 -18.20 6.62 3.43
C TYR A 32 -16.87 7.18 3.94
N ASN A 33 -16.26 8.06 3.16
CA ASN A 33 -15.04 8.77 3.55
C ASN A 33 -15.14 10.25 3.18
N VAL A 34 -14.24 11.06 3.76
CA VAL A 34 -14.09 12.47 3.41
C VAL A 34 -13.16 12.57 2.21
N SER A 35 -13.63 13.18 1.13
CA SER A 35 -12.88 13.39 -0.10
C SER A 35 -11.73 14.37 0.11
N VAL A 36 -10.56 13.95 -0.38
CA VAL A 36 -9.31 14.70 -0.34
C VAL A 36 -8.81 14.90 -1.76
N SER A 37 -8.39 16.12 -2.08
CA SER A 37 -7.73 16.45 -3.34
C SER A 37 -6.23 16.61 -3.09
N ASP A 38 -5.44 15.84 -3.84
CA ASP A 38 -3.98 15.86 -3.79
C ASP A 38 -3.45 16.47 -5.10
N THR A 39 -2.72 17.58 -4.99
CA THR A 39 -2.08 18.26 -6.12
C THR A 39 -0.57 18.00 -6.19
N GLY A 40 -0.04 17.08 -5.37
CA GLY A 40 1.39 16.74 -5.30
C GLY A 40 2.21 17.70 -4.43
N GLU A 41 1.87 18.99 -4.40
CA GLU A 41 2.48 19.97 -3.49
C GLU A 41 1.67 20.23 -2.22
N SER A 42 0.35 19.98 -2.28
CA SER A 42 -0.56 20.29 -1.19
C SER A 42 -1.76 19.36 -1.16
N LEU A 43 -2.25 19.09 0.05
CA LEU A 43 -3.43 18.28 0.30
C LEU A 43 -4.58 19.19 0.71
N VAL A 44 -5.70 19.14 -0.01
CA VAL A 44 -6.89 19.94 0.27
C VAL A 44 -8.03 19.03 0.72
N PHE A 45 -8.49 19.21 1.96
CA PHE A 45 -9.68 18.54 2.47
C PHE A 45 -10.93 19.24 1.91
N THR A 46 -11.65 18.56 1.02
CA THR A 46 -12.80 19.14 0.32
C THR A 46 -14.07 19.15 1.18
N HIS A 47 -14.04 18.52 2.35
CA HIS A 47 -15.18 18.33 3.27
C HIS A 47 -16.39 17.63 2.65
N ASN A 48 -16.22 17.02 1.48
CA ASN A 48 -17.28 16.26 0.80
C ASN A 48 -17.26 14.82 1.26
N ILE A 49 -18.42 14.28 1.65
CA ILE A 49 -18.58 12.86 1.98
C ILE A 49 -18.87 12.08 0.71
N ILE A 50 -18.01 11.11 0.39
CA ILE A 50 -18.15 10.25 -0.78
C ILE A 50 -18.29 8.78 -0.36
N PRO A 51 -19.01 7.95 -1.14
CA PRO A 51 -19.15 6.53 -0.85
C PRO A 51 -17.79 5.79 -0.99
N GLY A 52 -17.62 4.74 -0.18
CA GLY A 52 -16.42 3.88 -0.16
C GLY A 52 -15.47 4.15 1.00
N GLY A 53 -14.39 3.39 1.07
CA GLY A 53 -13.31 3.57 2.04
C GLY A 53 -12.23 4.56 1.56
N ALA A 54 -11.45 5.09 2.50
CA ALA A 54 -10.25 5.84 2.14
C ALA A 54 -9.15 4.89 1.66
N ASN A 55 -8.45 5.24 0.59
CA ASN A 55 -7.40 4.41 -0.01
C ASN A 55 -6.01 4.68 0.58
N ARG A 56 -5.84 5.73 1.40
CA ARG A 56 -4.55 6.16 1.96
C ARG A 56 -4.74 6.81 3.33
N SER A 57 -3.69 6.72 4.15
CA SER A 57 -3.59 7.44 5.42
C SER A 57 -2.89 8.78 5.21
N TYR A 58 -3.51 9.87 5.67
CA TYR A 58 -3.00 11.23 5.48
C TYR A 58 -2.24 11.78 6.70
N GLY A 59 -1.78 10.91 7.62
CA GLY A 59 -1.18 11.32 8.89
C GLY A 59 0.06 12.20 8.73
N VAL A 60 0.99 11.83 7.83
CA VAL A 60 2.21 12.63 7.57
C VAL A 60 1.86 14.00 6.95
N HIS A 61 0.81 14.06 6.12
CA HIS A 61 0.34 15.31 5.53
C HIS A 61 -0.30 16.23 6.57
N VAL A 62 -1.09 15.69 7.50
CA VAL A 62 -1.65 16.46 8.62
C VAL A 62 -0.53 16.99 9.53
N ALA A 63 0.51 16.20 9.77
CA ALA A 63 1.70 16.62 10.51
C ALA A 63 2.43 17.80 9.83
N GLN A 64 2.55 17.77 8.51
CA GLN A 64 3.12 18.86 7.72
C GLN A 64 2.27 20.14 7.81
N LEU A 65 0.94 20.02 7.68
CA LEU A 65 0.01 21.14 7.85
C LEU A 65 0.03 21.72 9.27
N ALA A 66 0.30 20.89 10.29
CA ALA A 66 0.45 21.33 11.68
C ALA A 66 1.77 22.09 11.93
N GLY A 67 2.64 22.22 10.93
CA GLY A 67 3.89 22.98 11.03
C GLY A 67 5.02 22.23 11.73
N LEU A 68 4.98 20.89 11.73
CA LEU A 68 6.09 20.11 12.27
C LEU A 68 7.38 20.32 11.45
N PRO A 69 8.56 20.21 12.09
CA PRO A 69 9.85 20.41 11.42
C PRO A 69 10.02 19.55 10.17
N LYS A 70 10.54 20.15 9.09
CA LYS A 70 10.70 19.49 7.78
C LYS A 70 11.48 18.18 7.87
N GLN A 71 12.53 18.15 8.67
CA GLN A 71 13.36 16.96 8.88
C GLN A 71 12.57 15.78 9.49
N ILE A 72 11.57 16.06 10.34
CA ILE A 72 10.68 15.02 10.89
C ILE A 72 9.73 14.50 9.82
N ILE A 73 9.20 15.40 8.99
CA ILE A 73 8.29 15.05 7.88
C ILE A 73 8.99 14.17 6.85
N GLU A 74 10.21 14.53 6.46
CA GLU A 74 11.04 13.76 5.51
C GLU A 74 11.28 12.34 6.03
N ASN A 75 11.75 12.20 7.27
CA ASN A 75 11.95 10.89 7.90
C ASN A 75 10.66 10.06 7.99
N ALA A 76 9.51 10.70 8.23
CA ALA A 76 8.24 10.01 8.30
C ALA A 76 7.79 9.47 6.93
N TYR A 77 8.05 10.20 5.84
CA TYR A 77 7.81 9.71 4.48
C TYR A 77 8.71 8.53 4.12
N ASP A 78 9.99 8.58 4.48
CA ASP A 78 10.92 7.47 4.24
C ASP A 78 10.46 6.20 4.98
N LEU A 79 10.03 6.33 6.24
CA LEU A 79 9.45 5.22 7.00
C LEU A 79 8.14 4.71 6.38
N LEU A 80 7.26 5.61 5.92
CA LEU A 80 6.01 5.24 5.28
C LEU A 80 6.25 4.39 4.02
N ILE A 81 7.18 4.83 3.16
CA ILE A 81 7.57 4.09 1.95
C ILE A 81 8.03 2.67 2.32
N ASN A 82 8.91 2.54 3.31
CA ASN A 82 9.40 1.24 3.77
C ASN A 82 8.29 0.33 4.31
N LEU A 83 7.33 0.90 5.06
CA LEU A 83 6.20 0.16 5.61
C LEU A 83 5.20 -0.27 4.52
N GLU A 84 4.92 0.58 3.55
CA GLU A 84 4.06 0.26 2.41
C GLU A 84 4.69 -0.85 1.55
N HIS A 85 6.00 -0.81 1.29
CA HIS A 85 6.70 -1.89 0.59
C HIS A 85 6.70 -3.20 1.37
N SER A 86 6.82 -3.16 2.70
CA SER A 86 6.81 -4.35 3.55
C SER A 86 5.41 -4.97 3.73
N THR A 87 4.35 -4.20 3.51
CA THR A 87 2.95 -4.61 3.72
C THR A 87 2.22 -5.03 2.43
N HIS A 88 2.86 -4.99 1.26
CA HIS A 88 2.30 -5.42 -0.04
C HIS A 88 2.04 -6.94 -0.19
N SER A 89 1.91 -7.67 0.92
CA SER A 89 1.21 -8.96 0.95
C SER A 89 -0.15 -8.79 1.65
N PRO A 90 -1.20 -8.27 0.99
CA PRO A 90 -2.54 -8.32 1.55
C PRO A 90 -3.01 -9.78 1.46
N LYS A 91 -2.70 -10.59 2.48
CA LYS A 91 -3.43 -11.85 2.69
C LYS A 91 -4.82 -11.49 3.19
N LEU A 92 -5.72 -11.22 2.25
CA LEU A 92 -7.13 -11.53 2.47
C LEU A 92 -7.22 -13.03 2.85
N PRO A 93 -8.10 -13.43 3.77
CA PRO A 93 -8.37 -14.84 4.01
C PRO A 93 -9.19 -15.36 2.81
N GLU A 94 -8.51 -15.62 1.69
CA GLU A 94 -9.08 -16.35 0.58
C GLU A 94 -9.10 -17.84 0.90
N LYS A 95 -10.31 -18.36 0.75
CA LYS A 95 -10.69 -19.75 0.84
C LYS A 95 -9.96 -20.55 -0.25
N ASP A 96 -9.45 -21.71 0.14
CA ASP A 96 -8.75 -22.72 -0.65
C ASP A 96 -9.00 -22.68 -2.18
N LEU A 97 -7.94 -22.36 -2.96
CA LEU A 97 -7.66 -22.86 -4.32
C LEU A 97 -6.17 -22.61 -4.64
N PRO A 98 -5.43 -23.60 -5.15
CA PRO A 98 -4.03 -23.39 -5.54
C PRO A 98 -3.98 -22.74 -6.93
N GLN A 99 -3.56 -21.47 -6.99
CA GLN A 99 -3.09 -20.84 -8.23
C GLN A 99 -1.64 -20.41 -8.09
N GLU A 100 -0.80 -20.94 -8.97
CA GLU A 100 0.62 -20.66 -9.11
C GLU A 100 0.83 -19.19 -9.51
N ASN A 101 1.57 -18.46 -8.66
CA ASN A 101 2.01 -17.09 -8.94
C ASN A 101 3.29 -17.11 -9.79
N ASN A 102 3.14 -17.00 -11.11
CA ASN A 102 4.24 -16.96 -12.10
C ASN A 102 5.12 -15.70 -12.07
N ASN A 103 4.95 -14.79 -11.10
CA ASN A 103 5.78 -13.57 -10.99
C ASN A 103 6.93 -13.68 -9.98
N THR A 104 6.86 -14.58 -8.99
CA THR A 104 7.97 -14.77 -8.04
C THR A 104 9.14 -15.56 -8.62
N ASP A 105 8.92 -16.29 -9.72
CA ASP A 105 9.98 -17.11 -10.33
C ASP A 105 10.95 -16.28 -11.17
N LYS A 106 10.47 -15.23 -11.84
CA LYS A 106 11.33 -14.33 -12.64
C LYS A 106 12.35 -13.55 -11.80
N GLU A 107 11.96 -13.07 -10.61
CA GLU A 107 12.88 -12.36 -9.72
C GLU A 107 13.89 -13.32 -9.06
N LYS A 108 13.45 -14.54 -8.69
CA LYS A 108 14.35 -15.58 -8.17
C LYS A 108 15.40 -16.00 -9.20
N ASP A 109 15.06 -16.04 -10.48
CA ASP A 109 16.00 -16.42 -11.53
C ASP A 109 17.06 -15.34 -11.78
N LYS A 110 16.70 -14.04 -11.66
CA LYS A 110 17.68 -12.94 -11.70
C LYS A 110 18.65 -12.99 -10.52
N ILE A 111 18.16 -13.29 -9.31
CA ILE A 111 18.99 -13.37 -8.10
C ILE A 111 19.97 -14.56 -8.17
N LYS A 112 19.54 -15.73 -8.69
CA LYS A 112 20.42 -16.90 -8.89
C LYS A 112 21.58 -16.63 -9.84
N ILE A 113 21.39 -15.75 -10.83
CA ILE A 113 22.44 -15.39 -11.80
C ILE A 113 23.52 -14.55 -11.10
N ILE A 114 23.11 -13.65 -10.22
CA ILE A 114 24.02 -12.79 -9.43
C ILE A 114 24.81 -13.63 -8.42
N ASP A 115 24.15 -14.56 -7.72
CA ASP A 115 24.82 -15.42 -6.72
C ASP A 115 25.88 -16.35 -7.31
N LYS A 116 25.77 -16.70 -8.59
CA LYS A 116 26.73 -17.56 -9.29
C LYS A 116 27.85 -16.79 -9.98
N LEU A 117 27.80 -15.46 -9.95
CA LEU A 117 28.78 -14.64 -10.64
C LEU A 117 30.03 -14.49 -9.77
N ASP A 118 31.16 -14.93 -10.31
CA ASP A 118 32.46 -14.70 -9.70
C ASP A 118 32.99 -13.32 -10.13
N LEU A 119 32.94 -12.37 -9.20
CA LEU A 119 33.30 -10.98 -9.43
C LEU A 119 34.81 -10.77 -9.64
N ASP A 120 35.65 -11.69 -9.15
CA ASP A 120 37.11 -11.57 -9.23
C ASP A 120 37.67 -12.11 -10.56
N SER A 121 36.87 -12.88 -11.28
CA SER A 121 37.25 -13.54 -12.55
C SER A 121 36.67 -12.86 -13.79
N ILE A 122 35.78 -11.87 -13.63
CA ILE A 122 35.08 -11.26 -14.75
C ILE A 122 35.78 -9.98 -15.24
N SER A 123 35.87 -9.81 -16.56
CA SER A 123 36.37 -8.55 -17.12
C SER A 123 35.31 -7.45 -16.98
N PRO A 124 35.71 -6.17 -16.83
CA PRO A 124 34.77 -5.05 -16.74
C PRO A 124 33.78 -4.95 -17.92
N LEU A 125 34.17 -5.44 -19.10
CA LEU A 125 33.33 -5.47 -20.28
C LEU A 125 32.23 -6.54 -20.18
N GLU A 126 32.59 -7.74 -19.70
CA GLU A 126 31.63 -8.83 -19.49
C GLU A 126 30.62 -8.49 -18.40
N ALA A 127 31.07 -7.85 -17.32
CA ALA A 127 30.17 -7.36 -16.27
C ALA A 127 29.11 -6.40 -16.84
N LEU A 128 29.53 -5.45 -17.68
CA LEU A 128 28.61 -4.53 -18.36
C LEU A 128 27.62 -5.27 -19.27
N GLN A 129 28.08 -6.25 -20.04
CA GLN A 129 27.21 -7.04 -20.92
C GLN A 129 26.14 -7.82 -20.14
N ILE A 130 26.49 -8.39 -18.98
CA ILE A 130 25.54 -9.10 -18.12
C ILE A 130 24.50 -8.14 -17.54
N LEU A 131 24.91 -6.94 -17.12
CA LEU A 131 23.98 -5.92 -16.63
C LEU A 131 23.01 -5.45 -17.73
N TYR A 132 23.49 -5.29 -18.96
CA TYR A 132 22.61 -4.99 -20.10
C TYR A 132 21.58 -6.09 -20.35
N LYS A 133 21.99 -7.36 -20.24
CA LYS A 133 21.09 -8.50 -20.39
C LYS A 133 20.01 -8.53 -19.29
N LEU A 134 20.38 -8.30 -18.04
CA LEU A 134 19.45 -8.26 -16.90
C LEU A 134 18.46 -7.08 -16.95
N LYS A 135 18.82 -5.99 -17.63
CA LYS A 135 17.98 -4.80 -17.82
C LYS A 135 16.97 -4.96 -18.96
N GLN A 136 17.27 -5.82 -19.95
CA GLN A 136 16.44 -5.99 -21.14
C GLN A 136 15.33 -7.04 -20.96
N ASP A 137 15.50 -7.96 -19.99
CA ASP A 137 14.49 -8.89 -19.48
C ASP A 137 13.72 -8.34 -18.26
#